data_AF-A0A7V5BCQ5-F1
#
_entry.id   AF-A0A7V5BCQ5-F1
#
_cell.length_a   1.000
_cell.length_b   1.000
_cell.length_c   1.000
_cell.angle_alpha   90.00
_cell.angle_beta   90.00
_cell.angle_gamma   90.00
#
_symmetry.space_group_name_H-M   'P 1'
#
loop_
_entity.id
_entity.type
_entity.pdbx_description
1 polymer ?
#
loop_
_entity_poly.entity_id
_entity_poly.type
_entity_poly.pdbx_seq_one_letter_code
_entity_poly.pdbx_strand_id
1 'polypeptide(L)'
;MSGSLYQIRMMINWRKIYYAFPVQLVILQFRNHFLFLVIWLIILGSISGDIGSKFGVSYLFLTPEYMGKVTALNYFMVGLAYGAFLFAWNLSIYLLSAYRFPFLATMERPFLKFCINNSLLPLVMLLYYSYKIVRFFQGHISIWVSLFYVLSLMGGIAAFVFAIIGYFRWTNKDIFSFLKSKKSSPDMSPPIIGGQRLNKTDFYRIQKRSWRVDRFINEKFKWRLVRGIGHYDIKILMKVFRQNHINVLIVQLVTILLLMVLGLKMENKYFRIPTAASLLILGSVLISMIGAVGFWFKRWTVIVWIVIL
;
A
#
# COMPACT_ATOMS: atom_id res chain seq x y z
N MET A 1 18.93 4.78 -43.04
CA MET A 1 18.68 5.79 -41.97
C MET A 1 17.47 5.50 -41.06
N SER A 2 16.50 4.64 -41.42
CA SER A 2 15.31 4.39 -40.57
C SER A 2 15.56 3.52 -39.32
N GLY A 3 16.55 2.61 -39.34
CA GLY A 3 16.85 1.72 -38.21
C GLY A 3 17.38 2.45 -36.95
N SER A 4 18.17 3.52 -37.13
CA SER A 4 18.73 4.31 -36.02
C SER A 4 17.64 5.09 -35.26
N LEU A 5 16.71 5.71 -35.97
CA LEU A 5 15.59 6.44 -35.35
C LEU A 5 14.65 5.51 -34.57
N TYR A 6 14.45 4.27 -35.06
CA TYR A 6 13.63 3.28 -34.38
C TYR A 6 14.28 2.83 -33.06
N GLN A 7 15.60 2.56 -33.07
CA GLN A 7 16.34 2.21 -31.86
C GLN A 7 16.38 3.35 -30.85
N ILE A 8 16.58 4.59 -31.28
CA ILE A 8 16.55 5.78 -30.41
C ILE A 8 15.15 5.94 -29.80
N ARG A 9 14.08 5.80 -30.58
CA ARG A 9 12.70 5.89 -30.09
C ARG A 9 12.37 4.78 -29.08
N MET A 10 12.87 3.57 -29.33
CA MET A 10 12.72 2.42 -28.43
C MET A 10 13.47 2.65 -27.10
N MET A 11 14.73 3.09 -27.14
CA MET A 11 15.53 3.43 -25.94
C MET A 11 14.89 4.56 -25.12
N ILE A 12 14.34 5.57 -25.77
CA ILE A 12 13.61 6.66 -25.12
C ILE A 12 12.35 6.11 -24.42
N ASN A 13 11.63 5.17 -25.02
CA ASN A 13 10.46 4.55 -24.39
C ASN A 13 10.82 3.68 -23.17
N TRP A 14 11.90 2.90 -23.23
CA TRP A 14 12.36 2.11 -22.09
C TRP A 14 12.77 3.00 -20.90
N ARG A 15 13.47 4.10 -21.15
CA ARG A 15 13.79 5.08 -20.09
C ARG A 15 12.54 5.68 -19.47
N LYS A 16 11.53 6.00 -20.27
CA LYS A 16 10.25 6.55 -19.79
C LYS A 16 9.47 5.58 -18.90
N ILE A 17 9.49 4.28 -19.23
CA ILE A 17 8.86 3.22 -18.42
C ILE A 17 9.66 2.99 -17.14
N TYR A 18 10.99 2.91 -17.24
CA TYR A 18 11.86 2.71 -16.09
C TYR A 18 11.66 3.82 -15.05
N TYR A 19 11.73 5.10 -15.42
CA TYR A 19 11.54 6.23 -14.51
C TYR A 19 10.07 6.56 -14.20
N ALA A 20 9.13 5.66 -14.51
CA ALA A 20 7.74 5.78 -14.06
C ALA A 20 7.63 5.44 -12.57
N PHE A 21 6.83 6.20 -11.84
CA PHE A 21 6.67 6.05 -10.40
C PHE A 21 6.24 4.63 -9.98
N PRO A 22 5.29 3.95 -10.66
CA PRO A 22 4.93 2.57 -10.31
C PRO A 22 6.09 1.59 -10.39
N VAL A 23 6.91 1.70 -11.45
CA VAL A 23 8.07 0.82 -11.66
C VAL A 23 9.13 1.09 -10.61
N GLN A 24 9.41 2.36 -10.33
CA GLN A 24 10.39 2.76 -9.31
C GLN A 24 9.97 2.33 -7.89
N LEU A 25 8.66 2.29 -7.59
CA LEU A 25 8.16 1.78 -6.31
C LEU A 25 8.40 0.27 -6.17
N VAL A 26 8.17 -0.51 -7.23
CA VAL A 26 8.49 -1.95 -7.22
C VAL A 26 9.98 -2.17 -7.02
N ILE A 27 10.84 -1.48 -7.78
CA ILE A 27 12.30 -1.58 -7.62
C ILE A 27 12.72 -1.22 -6.18
N LEU A 28 12.13 -0.16 -5.62
CA LEU A 28 12.40 0.23 -4.24
C LEU A 28 12.01 -0.87 -3.24
N GLN A 29 10.88 -1.54 -3.45
CA GLN A 29 10.43 -2.62 -2.56
C GLN A 29 11.38 -3.81 -2.58
N PHE A 30 11.80 -4.25 -3.76
CA PHE A 30 12.79 -5.33 -3.89
C PHE A 30 14.12 -4.97 -3.22
N ARG A 31 14.56 -3.72 -3.35
CA ARG A 31 15.85 -3.27 -2.83
C ARG A 31 15.86 -3.02 -1.33
N ASN A 32 14.77 -2.50 -0.77
CA ASN A 32 14.76 -1.93 0.58
C ASN A 32 13.72 -2.53 1.53
N HIS A 33 12.70 -3.23 1.02
CA HIS A 33 11.54 -3.68 1.79
C HIS A 33 11.21 -5.15 1.50
N PHE A 34 12.24 -6.01 1.45
CA PHE A 34 12.11 -7.41 1.07
C PHE A 34 11.13 -8.19 1.98
N LEU A 35 11.10 -7.91 3.28
CA LEU A 35 10.16 -8.57 4.22
C LEU A 35 8.69 -8.41 3.82
N PHE A 36 8.31 -7.24 3.27
CA PHE A 36 6.95 -7.04 2.77
C PHE A 36 6.67 -7.94 1.57
N LEU A 37 7.65 -8.14 0.68
CA LEU A 37 7.53 -9.04 -0.47
C LEU A 37 7.46 -10.50 -0.05
N VAL A 38 8.17 -10.91 1.01
CA VAL A 38 8.05 -12.27 1.57
C VAL A 38 6.62 -12.57 1.99
N ILE A 39 5.93 -11.63 2.66
CA ILE A 39 4.51 -11.80 3.03
C ILE A 39 3.63 -11.95 1.77
N TRP A 40 3.87 -11.14 0.74
CA TRP A 40 3.18 -11.31 -0.54
C TRP A 40 3.44 -12.67 -1.19
N LEU A 41 4.67 -13.17 -1.14
CA LEU A 41 5.03 -14.48 -1.67
C LEU A 41 4.38 -15.62 -0.89
N ILE A 42 4.25 -15.51 0.43
CA ILE A 42 3.54 -16.50 1.25
C ILE A 42 2.06 -16.55 0.85
N ILE A 43 1.40 -15.40 0.68
CA ILE A 43 0.00 -15.35 0.26
C ILE A 43 -0.13 -15.88 -1.18
N LEU A 44 0.78 -15.50 -2.09
CA LEU A 44 0.79 -16.00 -3.46
C LEU A 44 0.98 -17.52 -3.53
N GLY A 45 1.94 -18.06 -2.78
CA GLY A 45 2.18 -19.50 -2.69
C GLY A 45 1.01 -20.26 -2.06
N SER A 46 0.30 -19.62 -1.13
CA SER A 46 -0.93 -20.18 -0.54
C SER A 46 -2.06 -20.26 -1.57
N ILE A 47 -2.23 -19.25 -2.43
CA ILE A 47 -3.24 -19.23 -3.49
C ILE A 47 -2.85 -20.14 -4.67
N SER A 48 -1.55 -20.21 -5.01
CA SER A 48 -1.06 -21.06 -6.09
C SER A 48 -1.21 -22.55 -5.75
N GLY A 49 -1.10 -22.90 -4.46
CA GLY A 49 -1.04 -24.27 -3.97
C GLY A 49 0.39 -24.79 -3.85
N ASP A 50 1.41 -23.96 -4.05
CA ASP A 50 2.80 -24.37 -3.86
C ASP A 50 3.18 -24.45 -2.37
N ILE A 51 2.51 -23.65 -1.53
CA ILE A 51 2.69 -23.64 -0.07
C ILE A 51 1.50 -24.32 0.58
N GLY A 52 1.77 -25.31 1.44
CA GLY A 52 0.73 -25.95 2.24
C GLY A 52 -0.25 -26.82 1.43
N SER A 53 0.14 -27.30 0.25
CA SER A 53 -0.67 -28.22 -0.58
C SER A 53 -1.18 -29.44 0.18
N LYS A 54 -0.30 -30.06 0.98
CA LYS A 54 -0.65 -31.22 1.83
C LYS A 54 -1.70 -30.90 2.90
N PHE A 55 -1.81 -29.64 3.32
CA PHE A 55 -2.77 -29.17 4.30
C PHE A 55 -4.00 -28.50 3.67
N GLY A 56 -4.10 -28.51 2.34
CA GLY A 56 -5.21 -27.91 1.62
C GLY A 56 -5.31 -26.39 1.77
N VAL A 57 -4.21 -25.68 2.06
CA VAL A 57 -4.22 -24.22 2.28
C VAL A 57 -4.82 -23.46 1.10
N SER A 58 -4.58 -23.92 -0.13
CA SER A 58 -5.18 -23.32 -1.32
C SER A 58 -6.70 -23.37 -1.33
N TYR A 59 -7.32 -24.42 -0.78
CA TYR A 59 -8.78 -24.51 -0.67
C TYR A 59 -9.35 -23.44 0.27
N LEU A 60 -8.60 -23.00 1.28
CA LEU A 60 -9.05 -21.92 2.17
C LEU A 60 -9.30 -20.61 1.42
N PHE A 61 -8.51 -20.35 0.37
CA PHE A 61 -8.65 -19.19 -0.51
C PHE A 61 -9.63 -19.44 -1.66
N LEU A 62 -9.55 -20.59 -2.32
CA LEU A 62 -10.35 -20.90 -3.50
C LEU A 62 -11.82 -21.20 -3.17
N THR A 63 -12.07 -21.73 -1.97
CA THR A 63 -13.40 -22.03 -1.43
C THR A 63 -13.47 -21.48 -0.01
N PRO A 64 -13.60 -20.15 0.17
CA PRO A 64 -13.66 -19.54 1.48
C PRO A 64 -14.98 -19.96 2.14
N GLU A 65 -14.90 -20.98 2.99
CA GLU A 65 -16.05 -21.59 3.64
C GLU A 65 -16.41 -20.82 4.92
N TYR A 66 -17.71 -20.64 5.13
CA TYR A 66 -18.26 -20.09 6.35
C TYR A 66 -19.49 -20.90 6.74
N MET A 67 -19.48 -21.47 7.95
CA MET A 67 -20.58 -22.27 8.49
C MET A 67 -21.05 -23.41 7.54
N GLY A 68 -20.14 -24.15 6.92
CA GLY A 68 -20.53 -25.28 6.05
C GLY A 68 -20.87 -24.88 4.60
N LYS A 69 -20.82 -23.59 4.25
CA LYS A 69 -21.30 -23.07 2.96
C LYS A 69 -20.30 -22.14 2.32
N VAL A 70 -20.18 -22.23 1.00
CA VAL A 70 -19.44 -21.28 0.15
C VAL A 70 -20.45 -20.39 -0.55
N THR A 71 -20.46 -19.10 -0.20
CA THR A 71 -21.40 -18.12 -0.76
C THR A 71 -20.68 -16.87 -1.25
N ALA A 72 -21.37 -16.08 -2.07
CA ALA A 72 -20.90 -14.77 -2.51
C ALA A 72 -20.52 -13.84 -1.33
N LEU A 73 -21.23 -13.94 -0.20
CA LEU A 73 -20.93 -13.16 1.01
C LEU A 73 -19.54 -13.49 1.57
N ASN A 74 -19.13 -14.75 1.50
CA ASN A 74 -17.82 -15.17 1.99
C ASN A 74 -16.71 -14.54 1.13
N TYR A 75 -16.87 -14.54 -0.20
CA TYR A 75 -15.94 -13.85 -1.10
C TYR A 75 -15.93 -12.34 -0.87
N PHE A 76 -17.09 -11.74 -0.56
CA PHE A 76 -17.17 -10.33 -0.17
C PHE A 76 -16.39 -10.04 1.12
N MET A 77 -16.49 -10.89 2.14
CA MET A 77 -15.69 -10.77 3.38
C MET A 77 -14.19 -10.94 3.12
N VAL A 78 -13.80 -11.90 2.27
CA VAL A 78 -12.42 -12.05 1.81
C VAL A 78 -11.96 -10.80 1.05
N GLY A 79 -12.83 -10.20 0.24
CA GLY A 79 -12.57 -8.94 -0.45
C GLY A 79 -12.33 -7.77 0.52
N LEU A 80 -13.12 -7.65 1.59
CA LEU A 80 -12.90 -6.66 2.65
C LEU A 80 -11.52 -6.87 3.31
N ALA A 81 -11.17 -8.12 3.66
CA ALA A 81 -9.88 -8.45 4.26
C ALA A 81 -8.71 -8.19 3.31
N TYR A 82 -8.86 -8.49 2.01
CA TYR A 82 -7.87 -8.15 0.99
C TYR A 82 -7.71 -6.63 0.89
N GLY A 83 -8.81 -5.87 0.90
CA GLY A 83 -8.78 -4.41 0.95
C GLY A 83 -8.01 -3.87 2.17
N ALA A 84 -8.24 -4.44 3.36
CA ALA A 84 -7.49 -4.10 4.57
C ALA A 84 -6.00 -4.41 4.45
N PHE A 85 -5.65 -5.57 3.90
CA PHE A 85 -4.28 -5.95 3.60
C PHE A 85 -3.59 -4.98 2.63
N LEU A 86 -4.28 -4.60 1.53
CA LEU A 86 -3.77 -3.61 0.58
C LEU A 86 -3.53 -2.25 1.23
N PHE A 87 -4.43 -1.83 2.12
CA PHE A 87 -4.33 -0.58 2.82
C PHE A 87 -3.15 -0.57 3.79
N ALA A 88 -3.03 -1.59 4.64
CA ALA A 88 -1.90 -1.75 5.56
C ALA A 88 -0.55 -1.75 4.83
N TRP A 89 -0.46 -2.44 3.70
CA TRP A 89 0.75 -2.49 2.88
C TRP A 89 1.10 -1.13 2.27
N ASN A 90 0.14 -0.45 1.64
CA ASN A 90 0.35 0.88 1.08
C ASN A 90 0.74 1.90 2.16
N LEU A 91 0.07 1.84 3.31
CA LEU A 91 0.31 2.73 4.45
C LEU A 91 1.72 2.53 5.02
N SER A 92 2.14 1.28 5.20
CA SER A 92 3.46 0.93 5.72
C SER A 92 4.59 1.36 4.78
N ILE A 93 4.47 1.10 3.48
CA ILE A 93 5.52 1.51 2.52
C ILE A 93 5.55 3.03 2.39
N TYR A 94 4.39 3.70 2.36
CA TYR A 94 4.34 5.15 2.36
C TYR A 94 5.07 5.73 3.57
N LEU A 95 4.82 5.22 4.77
CA LEU A 95 5.49 5.62 5.99
C LEU A 95 7.03 5.47 5.89
N LEU A 96 7.49 4.35 5.35
CA LEU A 96 8.92 4.02 5.26
C LEU A 96 9.65 4.68 4.08
N SER A 97 8.94 5.14 3.05
CA SER A 97 9.55 5.50 1.76
C SER A 97 9.16 6.86 1.21
N ALA A 98 8.10 7.50 1.72
CA ALA A 98 7.59 8.76 1.15
C ALA A 98 8.66 9.87 1.13
N TYR A 99 9.55 9.92 2.13
CA TYR A 99 10.64 10.91 2.18
C TYR A 99 11.61 10.82 0.98
N ARG A 100 11.70 9.67 0.31
CA ARG A 100 12.54 9.48 -0.89
C ARG A 100 11.94 10.09 -2.14
N PHE A 101 10.67 10.48 -2.09
CA PHE A 101 9.90 11.04 -3.19
C PHE A 101 9.37 12.43 -2.81
N PRO A 102 10.23 13.46 -2.74
CA PRO A 102 9.84 14.76 -2.19
C PRO A 102 8.77 15.48 -3.02
N PHE A 103 8.62 15.14 -4.31
CA PHE A 103 7.56 15.66 -5.16
C PHE A 103 6.15 15.31 -4.66
N LEU A 104 5.99 14.26 -3.85
CA LEU A 104 4.68 13.92 -3.29
C LEU A 104 4.17 15.03 -2.37
N ALA A 105 5.04 15.68 -1.61
CA ALA A 105 4.63 16.71 -0.67
C ALA A 105 4.24 18.05 -1.32
N THR A 106 4.51 18.24 -2.62
CA THR A 106 4.00 19.39 -3.39
C THR A 106 2.63 19.12 -4.03
N MET A 107 2.12 17.89 -3.90
CA MET A 107 0.89 17.45 -4.52
C MET A 107 -0.28 17.44 -3.53
N GLU A 108 -1.47 17.78 -4.02
CA GLU A 108 -2.70 17.51 -3.28
C GLU A 108 -2.86 15.99 -3.05
N ARG A 109 -3.34 15.57 -1.87
CA ARG A 109 -3.62 14.15 -1.55
C ARG A 109 -2.44 13.21 -1.85
N PRO A 110 -1.27 13.42 -1.21
CA PRO A 110 -0.05 12.66 -1.50
C PRO A 110 -0.20 11.16 -1.32
N PHE A 111 -0.88 10.74 -0.25
CA PHE A 111 -1.12 9.32 0.05
C PHE A 111 -1.95 8.63 -1.03
N LEU A 112 -3.04 9.26 -1.50
CA LEU A 112 -3.88 8.68 -2.55
C LEU A 112 -3.09 8.47 -3.86
N LYS A 113 -2.30 9.46 -4.26
CA LYS A 113 -1.41 9.35 -5.43
C LYS A 113 -0.37 8.26 -5.25
N PHE A 114 0.17 8.11 -4.04
CA PHE A 114 1.08 7.02 -3.70
C PHE A 114 0.39 5.67 -3.90
N CYS A 115 -0.79 5.43 -3.31
CA CYS A 115 -1.53 4.17 -3.44
C CYS A 115 -1.83 3.80 -4.90
N ILE A 116 -2.26 4.78 -5.71
CA ILE A 116 -2.54 4.55 -7.15
C ILE A 116 -1.28 4.08 -7.88
N ASN A 117 -0.13 4.71 -7.62
CA ASN A 117 1.11 4.32 -8.29
C ASN A 117 1.72 3.05 -7.71
N ASN A 118 1.44 2.74 -6.45
CA ASN A 118 1.86 1.51 -5.80
C ASN A 118 0.90 0.32 -6.06
N SER A 119 -0.09 0.46 -6.94
CA SER A 119 -1.11 -0.57 -7.17
C SER A 119 -0.66 -1.74 -8.05
N LEU A 120 0.53 -1.67 -8.68
CA LEU A 120 0.96 -2.66 -9.67
C LEU A 120 0.99 -4.09 -9.11
N LEU A 121 1.69 -4.30 -7.98
CA LEU A 121 1.81 -5.61 -7.35
C LEU A 121 0.45 -6.12 -6.81
N PRO A 122 -0.33 -5.33 -6.06
CA PRO A 122 -1.71 -5.66 -5.67
C PRO A 122 -2.62 -6.11 -6.82
N LEU A 123 -2.53 -5.41 -7.95
CA LEU A 123 -3.41 -5.64 -9.10
C LEU A 123 -3.03 -6.94 -9.80
N VAL A 124 -1.74 -7.20 -9.99
CA VAL A 124 -1.26 -8.48 -10.53
C VAL A 124 -1.72 -9.65 -9.66
N MET A 125 -1.57 -9.52 -8.34
CA MET A 125 -2.00 -10.55 -7.40
C MET A 125 -3.52 -10.75 -7.39
N LEU A 126 -4.30 -9.67 -7.47
CA LEU A 126 -5.76 -9.73 -7.55
C LEU A 126 -6.22 -10.43 -8.84
N LEU A 127 -5.61 -10.12 -9.98
CA LEU A 127 -5.89 -10.78 -11.26
C LEU A 127 -5.55 -12.28 -11.21
N TYR A 128 -4.39 -12.62 -10.65
CA TYR A 128 -3.98 -14.02 -10.48
C TYR A 128 -4.95 -14.79 -9.58
N TYR A 129 -5.35 -14.20 -8.45
CA TYR A 129 -6.31 -14.81 -7.54
C TYR A 129 -7.68 -15.01 -8.21
N SER A 130 -8.16 -14.00 -8.94
CA SER A 130 -9.43 -14.07 -9.68
C SER A 130 -9.40 -15.18 -10.74
N TYR A 131 -8.29 -15.30 -11.47
CA TYR A 131 -8.07 -16.39 -12.42
C TYR A 131 -8.10 -17.76 -11.73
N LYS A 132 -7.43 -17.91 -10.58
CA LYS A 132 -7.41 -19.18 -9.83
C LYS A 132 -8.79 -19.58 -9.31
N ILE A 133 -9.62 -18.63 -8.87
CA ILE A 133 -11.02 -18.88 -8.48
C ILE A 133 -11.80 -19.45 -9.68
N VAL A 134 -11.78 -18.78 -10.83
CA VAL A 134 -12.52 -19.23 -12.02
C VAL A 134 -12.03 -20.60 -12.50
N ARG A 135 -10.71 -20.80 -12.53
CA ARG A 135 -10.10 -22.08 -12.92
C ARG A 135 -10.48 -23.22 -11.98
N PHE A 136 -10.52 -22.96 -10.68
CA PHE A 136 -10.88 -23.97 -9.68
C PHE A 136 -12.29 -24.52 -9.89
N PHE A 137 -13.23 -23.64 -10.23
CA PHE A 137 -14.64 -23.98 -10.43
C PHE A 137 -15.01 -24.45 -11.84
N GLN A 138 -14.05 -24.43 -12.76
CA GLN A 138 -14.27 -24.85 -14.13
C GLN A 138 -14.77 -26.31 -14.16
N GLY A 139 -15.91 -26.54 -14.82
CA GLY A 139 -16.53 -27.86 -14.96
C GLY A 139 -17.31 -28.35 -13.72
N HIS A 140 -17.27 -27.64 -12.59
CA HIS A 140 -17.98 -28.03 -11.36
C HIS A 140 -19.23 -27.18 -11.10
N ILE A 141 -19.17 -25.90 -11.45
CA ILE A 141 -20.31 -24.98 -11.36
C ILE A 141 -20.43 -24.15 -12.64
N SER A 142 -21.56 -23.45 -12.79
CA SER A 142 -21.74 -22.50 -13.88
C SER A 142 -20.70 -21.38 -13.84
N ILE A 143 -20.15 -21.03 -15.01
CA ILE A 143 -19.19 -19.93 -15.17
C ILE A 143 -19.72 -18.62 -14.57
N TRP A 144 -21.01 -18.34 -14.72
CA TRP A 144 -21.66 -17.15 -14.19
C TRP A 144 -21.60 -17.07 -12.66
N VAL A 145 -21.71 -18.20 -11.97
CA VAL A 145 -21.62 -18.28 -10.51
C VAL A 145 -20.17 -17.99 -10.07
N SER A 146 -19.18 -18.57 -10.76
CA SER A 146 -17.77 -18.29 -10.46
C SER A 146 -17.40 -16.83 -10.70
N LEU A 147 -17.92 -16.20 -11.77
CA LEU A 147 -17.74 -14.78 -12.03
C LEU A 147 -18.44 -13.92 -10.98
N PHE A 148 -19.60 -14.35 -10.49
CA PHE A 148 -20.30 -13.67 -9.40
C PHE A 148 -19.52 -13.72 -8.07
N TYR A 149 -18.80 -14.81 -7.79
CA TYR A 149 -17.87 -14.87 -6.66
C TYR A 149 -16.70 -13.89 -6.82
N VAL A 150 -16.10 -13.80 -8.01
CA VAL A 150 -15.06 -12.80 -8.31
C VAL A 150 -15.59 -11.38 -8.16
N LEU A 151 -16.79 -11.10 -8.68
CA LEU A 151 -17.46 -9.80 -8.52
C LEU A 151 -17.73 -9.47 -7.05
N SER A 152 -18.13 -10.46 -6.25
CA SER A 152 -18.37 -10.28 -4.81
C SER A 152 -17.07 -9.94 -4.08
N LEU A 153 -15.97 -10.60 -4.43
CA LEU A 153 -14.64 -10.27 -3.92
C LEU A 153 -14.21 -8.85 -4.30
N MET A 154 -14.39 -8.45 -5.56
CA MET A 154 -14.13 -7.08 -6.01
C MET A 154 -15.00 -6.06 -5.30
N GLY A 155 -16.27 -6.39 -5.07
CA GLY A 155 -17.22 -5.59 -4.29
C GLY A 155 -16.76 -5.37 -2.85
N GLY A 156 -16.21 -6.41 -2.20
CA GLY A 156 -15.63 -6.30 -0.87
C GLY A 156 -14.42 -5.35 -0.83
N ILE A 157 -13.50 -5.48 -1.80
CA ILE A 157 -12.35 -4.57 -1.90
C ILE A 157 -12.82 -3.13 -2.11
N ALA A 158 -13.76 -2.91 -3.02
CA ALA A 158 -14.31 -1.59 -3.29
C ALA A 158 -15.00 -0.99 -2.05
N ALA A 159 -15.82 -1.77 -1.36
CA ALA A 159 -16.48 -1.36 -0.12
C ALA A 159 -15.47 -0.92 0.95
N PHE A 160 -14.38 -1.67 1.13
CA PHE A 160 -13.32 -1.29 2.05
C PHE A 160 -12.65 0.04 1.63
N VAL A 161 -12.30 0.19 0.35
CA VAL A 161 -11.68 1.42 -0.17
C VAL A 161 -12.61 2.62 0.02
N PHE A 162 -13.90 2.48 -0.25
CA PHE A 162 -14.88 3.53 -0.01
C PHE A 162 -15.02 3.87 1.47
N ALA A 163 -15.02 2.88 2.36
CA ALA A 163 -15.04 3.10 3.80
C ALA A 163 -13.81 3.91 4.26
N ILE A 164 -12.61 3.57 3.78
CA ILE A 164 -11.38 4.32 4.09
C ILE A 164 -11.42 5.75 3.52
N ILE A 165 -11.88 5.93 2.28
CA ILE A 165 -12.06 7.27 1.70
C ILE A 165 -13.06 8.09 2.53
N GLY A 166 -14.17 7.47 2.95
CA GLY A 166 -15.18 8.08 3.82
C GLY A 166 -14.59 8.49 5.17
N TYR A 167 -13.87 7.58 5.83
CA TYR A 167 -13.15 7.84 7.07
C TYR A 167 -12.20 9.03 6.93
N PHE A 168 -11.31 9.01 5.91
CA PHE A 168 -10.42 10.13 5.66
C PHE A 168 -11.18 11.41 5.37
N ARG A 169 -12.29 11.40 4.62
CA ARG A 169 -13.07 12.62 4.38
C ARG A 169 -13.71 13.17 5.65
N TRP A 170 -14.15 12.31 6.55
CA TRP A 170 -14.80 12.69 7.81
C TRP A 170 -13.79 13.22 8.83
N THR A 171 -12.70 12.47 9.05
CA THR A 171 -11.63 12.84 9.98
C THR A 171 -10.77 14.00 9.43
N ASN A 172 -10.71 14.21 8.12
CA ASN A 172 -9.93 15.29 7.49
C ASN A 172 -10.65 16.64 7.38
N LYS A 173 -11.55 17.01 8.29
CA LYS A 173 -11.90 18.43 8.44
C LYS A 173 -10.66 19.30 8.75
N ASP A 174 -9.58 18.73 9.29
CA ASP A 174 -8.32 19.46 9.55
C ASP A 174 -7.18 19.27 8.53
N ILE A 175 -7.15 18.22 7.70
CA ILE A 175 -6.12 18.13 6.62
C ILE A 175 -6.46 19.09 5.47
N PHE A 176 -7.75 19.40 5.25
CA PHE A 176 -8.20 20.31 4.19
C PHE A 176 -8.46 21.75 4.66
N SER A 177 -8.62 22.03 5.97
CA SER A 177 -8.88 23.40 6.47
C SER A 177 -7.64 24.31 6.41
N PHE A 178 -6.43 23.78 6.57
CA PHE A 178 -5.20 24.58 6.47
C PHE A 178 -4.76 24.91 5.03
N LEU A 179 -5.35 24.28 4.01
CA LEU A 179 -5.13 24.65 2.60
C LEU A 179 -5.84 25.95 2.21
N LYS A 180 -6.75 26.48 3.06
CA LYS A 180 -7.40 27.78 2.87
C LYS A 180 -6.77 28.93 3.68
N SER A 181 -5.85 28.65 4.61
CA SER A 181 -5.27 29.67 5.48
C SER A 181 -3.73 29.64 5.45
N LYS A 182 -3.13 30.26 4.44
CA LYS A 182 -2.13 31.33 4.64
C LYS A 182 -1.71 31.94 3.30
N LYS A 183 -2.39 33.03 2.96
CA LYS A 183 -1.84 34.11 2.14
C LYS A 183 -1.07 35.12 3.01
N SER A 184 -0.70 34.78 4.25
CA SER A 184 -0.03 35.68 5.19
C SER A 184 1.34 35.15 5.63
N SER A 185 2.36 35.89 5.20
CA SER A 185 3.69 36.15 5.79
C SER A 185 4.48 35.01 6.50
N PRO A 186 5.79 34.91 6.21
CA PRO A 186 6.68 33.90 6.80
C PRO A 186 7.02 34.31 8.24
N ASP A 187 6.52 33.55 9.21
CA ASP A 187 6.97 33.71 10.58
C ASP A 187 8.20 32.82 10.82
N MET A 188 9.30 33.46 11.21
CA MET A 188 10.65 32.90 11.29
C MET A 188 10.88 32.12 12.59
N SER A 189 10.16 31.02 12.82
CA SER A 189 10.53 30.07 13.88
C SER A 189 10.97 28.72 13.28
N PRO A 190 12.21 28.26 13.53
CA PRO A 190 12.68 26.98 13.00
C PRO A 190 12.02 25.82 13.78
N PRO A 191 11.34 24.88 13.10
CA PRO A 191 10.75 23.73 13.79
C PRO A 191 11.82 22.69 14.11
N ILE A 192 11.78 22.20 15.35
CA ILE A 192 12.63 21.14 15.89
C ILE A 192 12.08 19.78 15.44
N ILE A 193 12.95 18.88 14.98
CA ILE A 193 12.63 17.46 14.73
C ILE A 193 13.56 16.64 15.64
N GLY A 194 13.01 15.91 16.61
CA GLY A 194 13.81 15.03 17.48
C GLY A 194 15.00 15.70 18.17
N GLY A 195 14.87 16.98 18.58
CA GLY A 195 15.93 17.72 19.28
C GLY A 195 17.05 18.30 18.42
N GLN A 196 17.04 18.17 17.08
CA GLN A 196 18.11 18.73 16.24
C GLN A 196 17.60 19.72 15.19
N ARG A 197 18.22 20.92 15.15
CA ARG A 197 18.04 21.95 14.11
C ARG A 197 18.76 21.50 12.84
N LEU A 198 18.02 21.37 11.73
CA LEU A 198 18.58 20.99 10.43
C LEU A 198 19.21 22.22 9.72
N ASN A 199 20.42 22.03 9.17
CA ASN A 199 21.21 23.06 8.47
C ASN A 199 21.09 22.92 6.94
N LYS A 200 21.53 23.93 6.17
CA LYS A 200 21.56 23.92 4.68
C LYS A 200 22.25 22.68 4.07
N THR A 201 23.14 22.02 4.80
CA THR A 201 23.80 20.76 4.42
C THR A 201 22.85 19.58 4.31
N ASP A 202 21.73 19.59 5.04
CA ASP A 202 20.71 18.53 4.98
C ASP A 202 19.90 18.60 3.68
N PHE A 203 19.78 19.78 3.07
CA PHE A 203 19.18 19.95 1.74
C PHE A 203 19.92 19.16 0.67
N TYR A 204 21.24 19.34 0.61
CA TYR A 204 22.11 18.66 -0.35
C TYR A 204 22.07 17.15 -0.10
N ARG A 205 21.98 16.69 1.15
CA ARG A 205 21.83 15.27 1.48
C ARG A 205 20.47 14.69 1.06
N ILE A 206 19.37 15.41 1.26
CA ILE A 206 18.02 14.96 0.88
C ILE A 206 17.87 14.94 -0.64
N GLN A 207 18.36 15.97 -1.35
CA GLN A 207 18.35 16.02 -2.80
C GLN A 207 19.25 14.93 -3.42
N LYS A 208 20.44 14.72 -2.86
CA LYS A 208 21.38 13.66 -3.30
C LYS A 208 20.89 12.24 -2.97
N ARG A 209 19.93 12.08 -2.05
CA ARG A 209 19.25 10.81 -1.73
C ARG A 209 17.85 10.69 -2.35
N SER A 210 17.38 11.71 -3.08
CA SER A 210 16.06 11.68 -3.70
C SER A 210 16.04 10.64 -4.82
N TRP A 211 14.97 9.87 -4.87
CA TRP A 211 14.81 8.84 -5.87
C TRP A 211 14.24 9.45 -7.14
N ARG A 212 14.96 9.31 -8.26
CA ARG A 212 14.56 9.91 -9.53
C ARG A 212 13.27 9.28 -10.06
N VAL A 213 12.28 10.12 -10.31
CA VAL A 213 10.99 9.75 -10.90
C VAL A 213 10.59 10.84 -11.89
N ASP A 214 10.31 10.46 -13.13
CA ASP A 214 10.02 11.40 -14.22
C ASP A 214 8.50 11.49 -14.48
N ARG A 215 7.75 10.41 -14.21
CA ARG A 215 6.30 10.30 -14.49
C ARG A 215 5.54 9.65 -13.34
N PHE A 216 4.32 10.08 -13.10
CA PHE A 216 3.40 9.44 -12.16
C PHE A 216 1.97 9.42 -12.72
N ILE A 217 1.13 8.55 -12.16
CA ILE A 217 -0.30 8.46 -12.46
C ILE A 217 -1.07 9.32 -11.46
N ASN A 218 -1.97 10.18 -11.93
CA ASN A 218 -2.80 11.01 -11.04
C ASN A 218 -4.11 10.30 -10.63
N GLU A 219 -4.90 10.99 -9.80
CA GLU A 219 -6.22 10.55 -9.29
C GLU A 219 -7.26 10.25 -10.39
N LYS A 220 -7.04 10.78 -11.61
CA LYS A 220 -7.89 10.53 -12.78
C LYS A 220 -7.31 9.43 -13.69
N PHE A 221 -6.37 8.63 -13.18
CA PHE A 221 -5.64 7.59 -13.92
C PHE A 221 -4.92 8.07 -15.19
N LYS A 222 -4.50 9.34 -15.22
CA LYS A 222 -3.75 9.94 -16.33
C LYS A 222 -2.27 10.08 -15.98
N TRP A 223 -1.39 9.80 -16.95
CA TRP A 223 0.04 10.04 -16.84
C TRP A 223 0.34 11.54 -16.76
N ARG A 224 1.17 11.94 -15.80
CA ARG A 224 1.64 13.31 -15.57
C ARG A 224 3.15 13.29 -15.34
N LEU A 225 3.81 14.39 -15.70
CA LEU A 225 5.23 14.60 -15.42
C LEU A 225 5.42 15.13 -13.99
N VAL A 226 6.49 14.68 -13.33
CA VAL A 226 6.92 15.26 -12.06
C VAL A 226 7.47 16.67 -12.33
N ARG A 227 6.97 17.66 -11.60
CA ARG A 227 7.47 19.05 -11.69
C ARG A 227 8.72 19.21 -10.81
N GLY A 228 9.66 20.05 -11.25
CA GLY A 228 10.87 20.34 -10.50
C GLY A 228 10.57 20.89 -9.10
N ILE A 229 11.25 20.36 -8.09
CA ILE A 229 11.01 20.66 -6.66
C ILE A 229 11.93 21.80 -6.17
N GLY A 230 12.81 22.32 -7.04
CA GLY A 230 13.91 23.24 -6.69
C GLY A 230 13.50 24.59 -6.11
N HIS A 231 12.20 24.92 -6.06
CA HIS A 231 11.68 26.21 -5.60
C HIS A 231 10.94 26.15 -4.25
N TYR A 232 10.80 24.97 -3.63
CA TYR A 232 10.07 24.84 -2.35
C TYR A 232 11.00 24.86 -1.14
N ASP A 233 10.67 25.67 -0.13
CA ASP A 233 11.36 25.67 1.16
C ASP A 233 11.18 24.29 1.83
N ILE A 234 12.30 23.64 2.10
CA ILE A 234 12.43 22.31 2.71
C ILE A 234 11.67 22.25 4.03
N LYS A 235 11.63 23.38 4.76
CA LYS A 235 10.92 23.48 6.04
C LYS A 235 9.43 23.21 5.87
N ILE A 236 8.83 23.67 4.77
CA ILE A 236 7.42 23.44 4.44
C ILE A 236 7.23 21.99 4.03
N LEU A 237 8.12 21.46 3.18
CA LEU A 237 8.07 20.07 2.71
C LEU A 237 8.14 19.07 3.88
N MET A 238 9.07 19.30 4.81
CA MET A 238 9.25 18.47 6.00
C MET A 238 8.09 18.61 6.99
N LYS A 239 7.47 19.79 7.11
CA LYS A 239 6.28 20.01 7.95
C LYS A 239 5.07 19.23 7.41
N VAL A 240 4.86 19.24 6.09
CA VAL A 240 3.80 18.49 5.42
C VAL A 240 4.02 16.98 5.57
N PHE A 241 5.26 16.49 5.41
CA PHE A 241 5.56 15.08 5.66
C PHE A 241 5.31 14.70 7.12
N ARG A 242 5.80 15.46 8.10
CA ARG A 242 5.61 15.15 9.52
C ARG A 242 4.13 15.04 9.92
N GLN A 243 3.30 16.00 9.51
CA GLN A 243 1.88 15.99 9.85
C GLN A 243 1.15 14.81 9.20
N ASN A 244 1.43 14.54 7.92
CA ASN A 244 0.88 13.38 7.23
C ASN A 244 1.37 12.07 7.83
N HIS A 245 2.63 12.00 8.30
CA HIS A 245 3.18 10.81 8.96
C HIS A 245 2.50 10.54 10.31
N ILE A 246 2.20 11.55 11.12
CA ILE A 246 1.48 11.34 12.41
C ILE A 246 0.07 10.80 12.15
N ASN A 247 -0.67 11.37 11.20
CA ASN A 247 -2.01 10.87 10.87
C ASN A 247 -1.96 9.44 10.33
N VAL A 248 -0.97 9.14 9.50
CA VAL A 248 -0.69 7.79 9.02
C VAL A 248 -0.37 6.84 10.18
N LEU A 249 0.43 7.26 11.16
CA LEU A 249 0.74 6.46 12.35
C LEU A 249 -0.48 6.20 13.24
N ILE A 250 -1.35 7.19 13.41
CA ILE A 250 -2.60 7.02 14.18
C ILE A 250 -3.51 6.00 13.48
N VAL A 251 -3.71 6.15 12.17
CA VAL A 251 -4.52 5.21 11.38
C VAL A 251 -3.93 3.81 11.43
N GLN A 252 -2.61 3.71 11.37
CA GLN A 252 -1.87 2.45 11.48
C GLN A 252 -2.11 1.77 12.84
N LEU A 253 -2.01 2.51 13.94
CA LEU A 253 -2.24 2.01 15.29
C LEU A 253 -3.70 1.58 15.49
N VAL A 254 -4.66 2.40 15.07
CA VAL A 254 -6.10 2.07 15.12
C VAL A 254 -6.39 0.80 14.31
N THR A 255 -5.77 0.64 13.14
CA THR A 255 -5.92 -0.55 12.30
C THR A 255 -5.40 -1.80 13.01
N ILE A 256 -4.19 -1.75 13.60
CA ILE A 256 -3.64 -2.86 14.38
C ILE A 256 -4.59 -3.25 15.53
N LEU A 257 -5.08 -2.27 16.30
CA LEU A 257 -6.01 -2.53 17.41
C LEU A 257 -7.31 -3.17 16.93
N LEU A 258 -7.91 -2.66 15.85
CA LEU A 258 -9.14 -3.23 15.28
C LEU A 258 -8.94 -4.67 14.84
N LEU A 259 -7.84 -4.97 14.15
CA LEU A 259 -7.51 -6.32 13.70
C LEU A 259 -7.26 -7.26 14.88
N MET A 260 -6.61 -6.77 15.95
CA MET A 260 -6.38 -7.55 17.17
C MET A 260 -7.69 -7.88 17.90
N VAL A 261 -8.61 -6.91 18.00
CA VAL A 261 -9.95 -7.13 18.59
C VAL A 261 -10.77 -8.12 17.77
N LEU A 262 -10.72 -8.03 16.43
CA LEU A 262 -11.37 -9.01 15.55
C LEU A 262 -10.80 -10.42 15.74
N GLY A 263 -9.47 -10.53 15.86
CA GLY A 263 -8.79 -11.80 16.15
C GLY A 263 -9.18 -12.40 17.50
N LEU A 264 -9.20 -11.61 18.57
CA LEU A 264 -9.55 -12.08 19.92
C LEU A 264 -11.01 -12.54 20.04
N LYS A 265 -11.92 -11.95 19.25
CA LYS A 265 -13.35 -12.31 19.27
C LYS A 265 -13.71 -13.47 18.35
N MET A 266 -12.75 -14.12 17.69
CA MET A 266 -13.00 -15.19 16.71
C MET A 266 -13.77 -16.41 17.26
N GLU A 267 -13.78 -16.64 18.56
CA GLU A 267 -14.53 -17.75 19.17
C GLU A 267 -16.06 -17.57 19.04
N ASN A 268 -16.52 -16.31 19.01
CA ASN A 268 -17.93 -15.98 18.87
C ASN A 268 -18.42 -16.21 17.42
N LYS A 269 -19.53 -16.92 17.26
CA LYS A 269 -20.15 -17.26 15.96
C LYS A 269 -20.34 -16.05 15.05
N TYR A 270 -20.65 -14.87 15.60
CA TYR A 270 -20.84 -13.64 14.82
C TYR A 270 -19.54 -12.98 14.33
N PHE A 271 -18.40 -13.34 14.92
CA PHE A 271 -17.07 -12.82 14.59
C PHE A 271 -16.20 -13.87 13.87
N ARG A 272 -16.72 -15.08 13.65
CA ARG A 272 -16.10 -16.04 12.75
C ARG A 272 -16.16 -15.48 11.33
N ILE A 273 -15.04 -15.52 10.64
CA ILE A 273 -14.89 -15.07 9.26
C ILE A 273 -14.28 -16.21 8.44
N PRO A 274 -14.41 -16.21 7.10
CA PRO A 274 -13.78 -17.22 6.27
C PRO A 274 -12.26 -17.28 6.53
N THR A 275 -11.68 -18.48 6.56
CA THR A 275 -10.27 -18.65 6.96
C THR A 275 -9.29 -17.86 6.09
N ALA A 276 -9.54 -17.72 4.78
CA ALA A 276 -8.74 -16.84 3.92
C ALA A 276 -8.79 -15.36 4.34
N ALA A 277 -9.93 -14.88 4.84
CA ALA A 277 -10.03 -13.51 5.37
C ALA A 277 -9.16 -13.36 6.64
N SER A 278 -9.17 -14.35 7.54
CA SER A 278 -8.29 -14.36 8.72
C SER A 278 -6.80 -14.35 8.35
N LEU A 279 -6.39 -15.12 7.35
CA LEU A 279 -4.99 -15.14 6.88
C LEU A 279 -4.57 -13.80 6.28
N LEU A 280 -5.45 -13.15 5.51
CA LEU A 280 -5.19 -11.81 4.96
C LEU A 280 -5.12 -10.74 6.07
N ILE A 281 -6.01 -10.83 7.06
CA ILE A 281 -5.99 -9.97 8.25
C ILE A 281 -4.68 -10.16 9.03
N LEU A 282 -4.27 -11.40 9.29
CA LEU A 282 -3.00 -11.68 9.95
C LEU A 282 -1.81 -11.12 9.15
N GLY A 283 -1.80 -11.32 7.83
CA GLY A 283 -0.81 -10.71 6.94
C GLY A 283 -0.79 -9.18 7.05
N SER A 284 -1.95 -8.55 7.20
CA SER A 284 -2.06 -7.10 7.36
C SER A 284 -1.52 -6.60 8.70
N VAL A 285 -1.71 -7.37 9.79
CA VAL A 285 -1.10 -7.12 11.10
C VAL A 285 0.42 -7.24 11.03
N LEU A 286 0.94 -8.31 10.41
CA LEU A 286 2.38 -8.52 10.27
C LEU A 286 3.06 -7.41 9.47
N ILE A 287 2.50 -7.07 8.30
CA ILE A 287 2.95 -5.93 7.48
C ILE A 287 2.95 -4.65 8.32
N SER A 288 1.89 -4.46 9.10
CA SER A 288 1.70 -3.27 9.91
C SER A 288 2.74 -3.15 11.02
N MET A 289 3.05 -4.26 11.67
CA MET A 289 4.08 -4.37 12.69
C MET A 289 5.47 -4.15 12.09
N ILE A 290 5.78 -4.77 10.94
CA ILE A 290 7.04 -4.54 10.21
C ILE A 290 7.20 -3.08 9.82
N GLY A 291 6.13 -2.44 9.33
CA GLY A 291 6.09 -1.02 9.01
C GLY A 291 6.40 -0.15 10.23
N ALA A 292 5.76 -0.44 11.37
CA ALA A 292 6.00 0.27 12.61
C ALA A 292 7.45 0.09 13.11
N VAL A 293 7.93 -1.14 13.24
CA VAL A 293 9.31 -1.41 13.69
C VAL A 293 10.34 -0.75 12.77
N GLY A 294 10.18 -0.88 11.44
CA GLY A 294 11.08 -0.28 10.48
C GLY A 294 11.13 1.25 10.57
N PHE A 295 10.03 1.90 10.93
CA PHE A 295 9.96 3.35 11.10
C PHE A 295 10.64 3.83 12.39
N TRP A 296 10.37 3.14 13.50
CA TRP A 296 10.88 3.53 14.82
C TRP A 296 12.37 3.24 14.96
N PHE A 297 12.84 2.08 14.49
CA PHE A 297 14.20 1.59 14.75
C PHE A 297 15.19 1.85 13.60
N LYS A 298 14.73 2.25 12.41
CA LYS A 298 15.55 2.61 11.23
C LYS A 298 16.70 1.64 10.97
N ARG A 299 17.93 1.97 11.42
CA ARG A 299 19.16 1.16 11.25
C ARG A 299 19.21 -0.08 12.15
N TRP A 300 18.54 -0.02 13.31
CA TRP A 300 18.50 -1.12 14.28
C TRP A 300 17.41 -2.14 13.99
N THR A 301 16.62 -1.94 12.93
CA THR A 301 15.53 -2.84 12.53
C THR A 301 16.00 -4.30 12.41
N VAL A 302 17.18 -4.54 11.84
CA VAL A 302 17.74 -5.90 11.70
C VAL A 302 18.02 -6.53 13.07
N ILE A 303 18.57 -5.76 14.01
CA ILE A 303 18.90 -6.24 15.36
C ILE A 303 17.62 -6.55 16.14
N VAL A 304 16.59 -5.70 16.03
CA VAL A 304 15.29 -5.95 16.66
C VAL A 304 14.65 -7.23 16.13
N TRP A 305 14.72 -7.48 14.82
CA TRP A 305 14.21 -8.73 14.25
C TRP A 305 14.98 -9.96 14.73
N ILE A 306 16.31 -9.87 14.88
CA ILE A 306 17.13 -10.97 15.41
C ILE A 306 16.79 -11.29 16.86
N VAL A 307 16.41 -10.29 17.67
CA VAL A 307 16.05 -10.49 19.09
C VAL A 307 14.63 -11.05 19.26
N ILE A 308 13.72 -10.75 18.32
CA ILE A 308 12.33 -11.21 18.35
C ILE A 308 12.19 -12.65 17.81
N LEU A 309 13.06 -13.05 16.87
CA LEU A 309 13.11 -14.40 16.27
C LEU A 309 13.75 -15.41 17.23
#